data_AF-A0A9D9GGS6-F1
#
_entry.id   AF-A0A9D9GGS6-F1
#
_cell.length_a   1.000
_cell.length_b   1.000
_cell.length_c   1.000
_cell.angle_alpha   90.00
_cell.angle_beta   90.00
_cell.angle_gamma   90.00
#
_symmetry.space_group_name_H-M   'P 1'
#
loop_
_entity.id
_entity.type
_entity.pdbx_description
1 polymer ?
#
loop_
_entity_poly.entity_id
_entity_poly.type
_entity_poly.pdbx_seq_one_letter_code
_entity_poly.pdbx_strand_id
1 'polypeptide(L)'
;MTRIALLLLAGLAALLMASSCAPISVSAEMRILANDVEANYKHYTQEDWDRANSYYKQYCDEYRTKKLTMSQEEKEEFREAQGRYLALVAKGAVEGVTESIQEIVPDSQEVESFLKGVFKSDDDKDE
;
A
#
# COMPACT_ATOMS: atom_id res chain seq x y z
N MET A 1 12.49 49.05 19.79
CA MET A 1 11.41 48.14 19.32
C MET A 1 11.98 46.85 18.71
N THR A 2 13.08 46.30 19.23
CA THR A 2 13.80 45.17 18.59
C THR A 2 13.91 43.92 19.48
N ARG A 3 13.47 43.98 20.75
CA ARG A 3 13.59 42.86 21.70
C ARG A 3 12.30 42.07 21.94
N ILE A 4 11.14 42.61 21.54
CA ILE A 4 9.85 41.91 21.65
C ILE A 4 9.67 40.91 20.50
N ALA A 5 10.20 41.23 19.31
CA ALA A 5 10.12 40.36 18.13
C ALA A 5 10.88 39.03 18.29
N LEU A 6 11.91 38.98 19.14
CA LEU A 6 12.73 37.78 19.35
C LEU A 6 12.09 36.76 20.31
N LEU A 7 11.15 37.18 21.16
CA LEU A 7 10.45 36.27 22.09
C LEU A 7 9.23 35.59 21.46
N LEU A 8 8.68 36.12 20.37
CA LEU A 8 7.55 35.52 19.65
C LEU A 8 7.96 34.40 18.69
N LEU A 9 9.22 34.38 18.23
CA LEU A 9 9.75 33.35 17.32
C LEU A 9 10.13 32.05 18.03
N ALA A 10 10.38 32.07 19.35
CA ALA A 10 10.70 30.87 20.12
C ALA A 10 9.44 30.09 20.57
N GLY A 11 8.26 30.74 20.59
CA GLY A 11 7.00 30.10 21.02
C GLY A 11 6.32 29.25 19.95
N LEU A 12 6.62 29.47 18.66
CA LEU A 12 5.94 28.77 17.56
C LEU A 12 6.59 27.43 17.20
N ALA A 13 7.83 27.19 17.62
CA ALA A 13 8.53 25.92 17.38
C ALA A 13 8.10 24.80 18.34
N ALA A 14 7.56 25.15 19.53
CA ALA A 14 7.10 24.17 20.51
C ALA A 14 5.72 23.59 20.20
N LEU A 15 4.92 24.25 19.36
CA LEU A 15 3.57 23.80 18.96
C LEU A 15 3.55 22.80 17.80
N LEU A 16 4.67 22.62 17.09
CA LEU A 16 4.78 21.64 15.99
C LEU A 16 5.30 20.27 16.44
N MET A 17 5.78 20.12 17.68
CA MET A 17 6.24 18.83 18.22
C MET A 17 5.13 18.01 18.88
N ALA A 18 3.88 18.49 18.84
CA ALA A 18 2.70 17.79 19.35
C ALA A 18 1.79 17.25 18.23
N SER A 19 2.32 17.04 17.02
CA SER A 19 1.71 16.06 16.11
C SER A 19 1.95 14.69 16.72
N SER A 20 1.04 14.29 17.61
CA SER A 20 0.83 12.89 17.97
C SER A 20 0.59 12.14 16.66
N CYS A 21 1.66 11.66 16.04
CA CYS A 21 1.62 10.74 14.93
C CYS A 21 1.04 9.46 15.54
N ALA A 22 -0.29 9.36 15.51
CA ALA A 22 -0.93 8.09 15.80
C ALA A 22 -0.26 7.07 14.86
N PRO A 23 0.22 5.93 15.37
CA PRO A 23 0.84 4.93 14.52
C PRO A 23 -0.15 4.58 13.39
N ILE A 24 0.34 4.65 12.15
CA ILE A 24 -0.46 4.36 10.97
C ILE A 24 -0.94 2.91 11.09
N SER A 25 -2.22 2.65 10.79
CA SER A 25 -2.76 1.29 10.85
C SER A 25 -2.15 0.44 9.73
N VAL A 26 -2.00 -0.87 9.97
CA VAL A 26 -1.51 -1.81 8.95
C VAL A 26 -2.38 -1.79 7.68
N SER A 27 -3.68 -1.51 7.80
CA SER A 27 -4.60 -1.30 6.69
C SER A 27 -4.23 -0.08 5.85
N ALA A 28 -3.90 1.03 6.50
CA ALA A 28 -3.44 2.23 5.83
C ALA A 28 -2.05 2.02 5.19
N GLU A 29 -1.14 1.29 5.82
CA GLU A 29 0.17 0.95 5.25
C GLU A 29 0.03 0.10 3.97
N MET A 30 -0.82 -0.93 4.01
CA MET A 30 -1.11 -1.75 2.83
C MET A 30 -1.74 -0.93 1.70
N ARG A 31 -2.66 0.00 2.03
CA ARG A 31 -3.26 0.91 1.05
C ARG A 31 -2.24 1.85 0.43
N ILE A 32 -1.33 2.40 1.23
CA ILE A 32 -0.24 3.26 0.74
C ILE A 32 0.65 2.48 -0.22
N LEU A 33 1.02 1.25 0.14
CA LEU A 33 1.82 0.37 -0.73
C LEU A 33 1.11 0.11 -2.06
N ALA A 34 -0.17 -0.29 -2.04
CA ALA A 34 -0.93 -0.55 -3.26
C ALA A 34 -1.02 0.71 -4.15
N ASN A 35 -1.23 1.88 -3.56
CA ASN A 35 -1.28 3.15 -4.29
C ASN A 35 0.08 3.54 -4.89
N ASP A 36 1.18 3.31 -4.17
CA ASP A 36 2.52 3.60 -4.68
C ASP A 36 2.87 2.70 -5.87
N VAL A 37 2.61 1.39 -5.75
CA VAL A 37 2.80 0.45 -6.86
C VAL A 37 1.91 0.83 -8.03
N GLU A 38 0.63 1.15 -7.82
CA GLU A 38 -0.27 1.55 -8.91
C GLU A 38 0.25 2.76 -9.70
N ALA A 39 0.78 3.75 -8.99
CA ALA A 39 1.33 4.95 -9.60
C ALA A 39 2.66 4.69 -10.35
N ASN A 40 3.47 3.76 -9.86
CA ASN A 40 4.88 3.69 -10.22
C ASN A 40 5.34 2.35 -10.83
N TYR A 41 4.51 1.29 -10.89
CA TYR A 41 4.94 -0.07 -11.27
C TYR A 41 5.63 -0.17 -12.65
N LYS A 42 5.27 0.70 -13.59
CA LYS A 42 5.90 0.75 -14.92
C LYS A 42 7.35 1.25 -14.90
N HIS A 43 7.75 1.91 -13.83
CA HIS A 43 9.08 2.47 -13.63
C HIS A 43 9.87 1.74 -12.54
N TYR A 44 9.26 0.75 -11.89
CA TYR A 44 9.92 -0.05 -10.88
C TYR A 44 11.06 -0.86 -11.49
N THR A 45 12.20 -0.80 -10.82
CA THR A 45 13.29 -1.74 -11.02
C THR A 45 12.99 -3.06 -10.32
N GLN A 46 13.82 -4.07 -10.57
CA GLN A 46 13.79 -5.32 -9.81
C GLN A 46 13.88 -5.09 -8.29
N GLU A 47 14.75 -4.18 -7.85
CA GLU A 47 14.93 -3.86 -6.43
C GLU A 47 13.70 -3.18 -5.83
N ASP A 48 12.98 -2.38 -6.61
CA ASP A 48 11.74 -1.73 -6.16
C ASP A 48 10.63 -2.75 -5.96
N TRP A 49 10.51 -3.72 -6.88
CA TRP A 49 9.60 -4.85 -6.72
C TRP A 49 9.95 -5.71 -5.51
N ASP A 50 11.21 -6.05 -5.31
CA ASP A 50 11.65 -6.84 -4.16
C ASP A 50 11.34 -6.13 -2.84
N ARG A 51 11.53 -4.81 -2.81
CA ARG A 51 11.21 -3.98 -1.65
C ARG A 51 9.70 -3.92 -1.39
N ALA A 52 8.89 -3.67 -2.42
CA ALA A 52 7.44 -3.66 -2.30
C ALA A 52 6.90 -5.03 -1.82
N ASN A 53 7.46 -6.11 -2.37
CA ASN A 53 7.16 -7.49 -2.01
C ASN A 53 7.52 -7.81 -0.55
N SER A 54 8.64 -7.27 -0.06
CA SER A 54 9.03 -7.38 1.35
C SER A 54 8.04 -6.65 2.25
N TYR A 55 7.63 -5.43 1.91
CA TYR A 55 6.63 -4.69 2.68
C TYR A 55 5.28 -5.39 2.68
N TYR A 56 4.84 -5.92 1.54
CA TYR A 56 3.63 -6.73 1.42
C TYR A 56 3.63 -7.91 2.41
N LYS A 57 4.72 -8.68 2.44
CA LYS A 57 4.88 -9.83 3.36
C LYS A 57 4.82 -9.37 4.82
N GLN A 58 5.55 -8.31 5.16
CA GLN A 58 5.54 -7.72 6.50
C GLN A 58 4.13 -7.31 6.95
N TYR A 59 3.39 -6.58 6.09
CA TYR A 59 2.04 -6.12 6.42
C TYR A 59 1.05 -7.28 6.52
N CYS A 60 1.20 -8.35 5.72
CA CYS A 60 0.40 -9.56 5.86
C CYS A 60 0.63 -10.28 7.19
N ASP A 61 1.88 -10.36 7.65
CA ASP A 61 2.22 -10.97 8.94
C ASP A 61 1.73 -10.12 10.13
N GLU A 62 1.84 -8.79 10.01
CA GLU A 62 1.31 -7.85 10.98
C GLU A 62 -0.22 -7.93 11.06
N TYR A 63 -0.91 -7.95 9.91
CA TYR A 63 -2.35 -8.16 9.85
C TYR A 63 -2.75 -9.49 10.47
N ARG A 64 -2.03 -10.59 10.19
CA ARG A 64 -2.32 -11.91 10.79
C ARG A 64 -2.26 -11.85 12.31
N THR A 65 -1.34 -11.06 12.87
CA THR A 65 -1.14 -10.89 14.30
C THR A 65 -2.21 -9.96 14.92
N LYS A 66 -2.61 -8.90 14.22
CA LYS A 66 -3.52 -7.86 14.74
C LYS A 66 -5.00 -8.07 14.39
N LYS A 67 -5.34 -8.95 13.43
CA LYS A 67 -6.71 -9.12 12.90
C LYS A 67 -7.78 -9.41 13.95
N LEU A 68 -7.44 -9.96 15.11
CA LEU A 68 -8.43 -10.27 16.14
C LEU A 68 -8.89 -9.00 16.89
N THR A 69 -8.07 -7.96 16.93
CA THR A 69 -8.35 -6.70 17.63
C THR A 69 -8.77 -5.57 16.69
N MET A 70 -8.63 -5.75 15.38
CA MET A 70 -9.06 -4.79 14.36
C MET A 70 -10.59 -4.76 14.23
N SER A 71 -11.11 -3.61 13.84
CA SER A 71 -12.51 -3.44 13.43
C SER A 71 -12.80 -4.21 12.14
N GLN A 72 -14.08 -4.39 11.81
CA GLN A 72 -14.44 -5.03 10.55
C GLN A 72 -14.05 -4.15 9.34
N GLU A 73 -14.23 -2.84 9.45
CA GLU A 73 -13.85 -1.85 8.46
C GLU A 73 -12.34 -1.90 8.17
N GLU A 74 -11.50 -1.88 9.21
CA GLU A 74 -10.04 -1.98 9.04
C GLU A 74 -9.64 -3.29 8.33
N LYS A 75 -10.36 -4.39 8.58
CA LYS A 75 -10.09 -5.66 7.89
C LYS A 75 -10.51 -5.64 6.43
N GLU A 76 -11.60 -4.96 6.11
CA GLU A 76 -12.07 -4.80 4.74
C GLU A 76 -11.10 -3.93 3.95
N GLU A 77 -10.70 -2.79 4.51
CA GLU A 77 -9.67 -1.92 3.92
C GLU A 77 -8.37 -2.68 3.64
N PHE A 78 -7.90 -3.50 4.59
CA PHE A 78 -6.70 -4.30 4.39
C PHE A 78 -6.87 -5.29 3.24
N ARG A 79 -8.00 -6.02 3.20
CA ARG A 79 -8.27 -7.03 2.15
C ARG A 79 -8.40 -6.40 0.77
N GLU A 80 -9.06 -5.26 0.67
CA GLU A 80 -9.21 -4.53 -0.58
C GLU A 80 -7.84 -4.05 -1.09
N ALA A 81 -7.04 -3.43 -0.22
CA ALA A 81 -5.69 -3.00 -0.56
C ALA A 81 -4.78 -4.18 -0.93
N GLN A 82 -4.89 -5.31 -0.21
CA GLN A 82 -4.18 -6.54 -0.51
C GLN A 82 -4.55 -7.09 -1.90
N GLY A 83 -5.84 -7.13 -2.23
CA GLY A 83 -6.32 -7.57 -3.54
C GLY A 83 -5.81 -6.69 -4.67
N ARG A 84 -5.86 -5.36 -4.50
CA ARG A 84 -5.30 -4.39 -5.46
C ARG A 84 -3.81 -4.59 -5.67
N TYR A 85 -3.03 -4.74 -4.60
CA TYR A 85 -1.60 -5.01 -4.69
C TYR A 85 -1.31 -6.28 -5.50
N LEU A 86 -2.01 -7.38 -5.20
CA LEU A 86 -1.85 -8.65 -5.92
C LEU A 86 -2.21 -8.51 -7.41
N ALA A 87 -3.23 -7.72 -7.75
CA ALA A 87 -3.59 -7.44 -9.13
C ALA A 87 -2.51 -6.64 -9.88
N LEU A 88 -1.86 -5.69 -9.21
CA LEU A 88 -0.76 -4.91 -9.78
C LEU A 88 0.51 -5.75 -9.99
N VAL A 89 0.83 -6.59 -9.01
CA VAL A 89 1.91 -7.57 -9.09
C VAL A 89 1.67 -8.51 -10.28
N ALA A 90 0.47 -9.07 -10.39
CA ALA A 90 0.05 -9.88 -11.53
C ALA A 90 0.22 -9.16 -12.89
N LYS A 91 -0.20 -7.88 -12.95
CA LYS A 91 -0.03 -7.04 -14.14
C LYS A 91 1.44 -6.82 -14.48
N GLY A 92 2.28 -6.52 -13.49
CA GLY A 92 3.73 -6.40 -13.65
C GLY A 92 4.38 -7.70 -14.16
N ALA A 93 3.88 -8.86 -13.74
CA ALA A 93 4.31 -10.17 -14.23
C ALA A 93 4.01 -10.33 -15.74
N VAL A 94 2.76 -10.05 -16.13
CA VAL A 94 2.30 -10.18 -17.52
C VAL A 94 3.03 -9.21 -18.45
N GLU A 95 3.32 -8.00 -17.97
CA GLU A 95 4.09 -7.00 -18.72
C GLU A 95 5.61 -7.30 -18.72
N GLY A 96 6.05 -8.39 -18.08
CA GLY A 96 7.45 -8.83 -18.08
C GLY A 96 8.37 -7.93 -17.27
N VAL A 97 7.83 -7.21 -16.27
CA VAL A 97 8.57 -6.18 -15.53
C VAL A 97 9.60 -6.79 -14.57
N THR A 98 9.40 -8.04 -14.10
CA THR A 98 10.31 -8.68 -13.13
C THR A 98 10.04 -10.17 -12.89
N GLU A 99 11.10 -10.93 -12.55
CA GLU A 99 11.05 -12.35 -12.15
C GLU A 99 10.56 -12.57 -10.70
N SER A 100 10.86 -11.66 -9.76
CA SER A 100 10.53 -11.87 -8.34
C SER A 100 9.05 -11.80 -8.03
N ILE A 101 8.27 -11.19 -8.92
CA ILE A 101 6.82 -11.20 -8.88
C ILE A 101 6.26 -12.63 -8.95
N GLN A 102 6.94 -13.55 -9.64
CA GLN A 102 6.48 -14.94 -9.80
C GLN A 102 6.41 -15.70 -8.47
N GLU A 103 7.14 -15.27 -7.43
CA GLU A 103 7.06 -15.91 -6.10
C GLU A 103 5.81 -15.50 -5.31
N ILE A 104 5.19 -14.38 -5.65
CA ILE A 104 3.99 -13.86 -4.96
C ILE A 104 2.72 -14.21 -5.71
N VAL A 105 2.86 -14.39 -7.02
CA VAL A 105 1.79 -14.70 -7.96
C VAL A 105 1.58 -16.22 -7.95
N PRO A 106 0.41 -16.75 -7.52
CA PRO A 106 0.07 -18.15 -7.80
C PRO A 106 0.07 -18.39 -9.32
N ASP A 107 0.25 -19.62 -9.78
CA ASP A 107 0.58 -19.98 -11.16
C ASP A 107 -0.05 -19.07 -12.27
N SER A 108 0.77 -18.61 -13.22
CA SER A 108 0.45 -17.52 -14.18
C SER A 108 -0.89 -17.63 -14.95
N GLN A 109 -1.43 -18.84 -15.15
CA GLN A 109 -2.76 -19.05 -15.74
C GLN A 109 -3.92 -18.69 -14.80
N GLU A 110 -3.76 -18.92 -13.50
CA GLU A 110 -4.77 -18.55 -12.49
C GLU A 110 -4.86 -17.04 -12.36
N VAL A 111 -3.77 -16.36 -12.68
CA VAL A 111 -3.61 -14.91 -12.52
C VAL A 111 -4.29 -14.15 -13.64
N GLU A 112 -4.11 -14.55 -14.91
CA GLU A 112 -4.91 -13.97 -15.99
C GLU A 112 -6.41 -14.14 -15.73
N SER A 113 -6.81 -15.30 -15.19
CA SER A 113 -8.21 -15.60 -14.86
C SER A 113 -8.71 -14.76 -13.68
N PHE A 114 -7.90 -14.60 -12.63
CA PHE A 114 -8.16 -13.73 -11.50
C PHE A 114 -8.25 -12.26 -11.90
N LEU A 115 -7.30 -11.77 -12.69
CA LEU A 115 -7.29 -10.40 -13.22
C LEU A 115 -8.51 -10.14 -14.10
N LYS A 116 -8.88 -11.08 -14.98
CA LYS A 116 -10.12 -10.97 -15.76
C LYS A 116 -11.36 -10.91 -14.88
N GLY A 117 -11.40 -11.64 -13.77
CA GLY A 117 -12.52 -11.58 -12.81
C GLY A 117 -12.57 -10.25 -12.04
N VAL A 118 -11.41 -9.76 -11.59
CA VAL A 118 -11.30 -8.52 -10.80
C VAL A 118 -11.55 -7.28 -11.68
N PHE A 119 -10.93 -7.19 -12.87
CA PHE A 119 -11.05 -6.02 -13.74
C PHE A 119 -12.34 -6.00 -14.60
N LYS A 120 -12.97 -7.15 -14.92
CA LYS A 120 -14.31 -7.12 -15.57
C LYS A 120 -15.41 -6.57 -14.65
N SER A 121 -15.22 -6.65 -13.34
CA SER A 121 -16.21 -6.17 -12.37
C SER A 121 -16.32 -4.63 -12.34
N ASP A 122 -15.34 -3.92 -12.91
CA ASP A 122 -15.30 -2.46 -12.96
C ASP A 122 -15.76 -1.89 -14.32
N ASP A 123 -15.63 -2.64 -15.43
CA ASP A 123 -16.08 -2.18 -16.76
C ASP A 123 -17.60 -2.40 -17.02
N ASP A 124 -18.28 -3.29 -16.26
CA ASP A 124 -19.71 -3.60 -16.46
C ASP A 124 -20.68 -2.66 -15.69
N LYS A 125 -20.23 -1.49 -15.22
CA LYS A 125 -21.11 -0.49 -14.56
C LYS A 125 -21.58 0.66 -15.46
N ASP A 126 -21.24 0.63 -16.75
CA ASP A 126 -21.62 1.67 -17.73
C ASP A 126 -22.48 1.15 -18.91
N GLU A 127 -23.26 0.07 -18.73
CA GLU A 127 -24.30 -0.35 -19.71
C GLU A 127 -25.73 -0.28 -19.16
#